data_AF-A0A839J0F7-F1
#
_entry.id   AF-A0A839J0F7-F1
#
_cell.length_a   1.000
_cell.length_b   1.000
_cell.length_c   1.000
_cell.angle_alpha   90.00
_cell.angle_beta   90.00
_cell.angle_gamma   90.00
#
_symmetry.space_group_name_H-M   'P 1'
#
loop_
_entity.id
_entity.type
_entity.pdbx_description
1 polymer ?
#
loop_
_entity_poly.entity_id
_entity_poly.type
_entity_poly.pdbx_seq_one_letter_code
_entity_poly.pdbx_strand_id
1 'polypeptide(L)'
;LVIADDGGVVPEEGCSPLINSANMAGKIAVIRRGSCNFTAKIQNAQDAGAIAVIVANHNNPDSDPNYVPYVNMYGVTDPEFTIPSIFINFDDGETIINAIRRRERITATIVDNGPFFKDS
;
A
#
# COMPACT_ATOMS: atom_id res chain seq x y z
N LEU A 1 1.64 9.63 -6.26
CA LEU A 1 1.90 8.40 -5.47
C LEU A 1 3.25 8.55 -4.80
N VAL A 2 3.44 7.98 -3.62
CA VAL A 2 4.73 7.93 -2.89
C VAL A 2 4.91 6.53 -2.31
N ILE A 3 6.10 5.95 -2.45
CA ILE A 3 6.41 4.64 -1.84
C ILE A 3 6.63 4.86 -0.34
N ALA A 4 6.04 4.01 0.50
CA ALA A 4 6.28 4.05 1.94
C ALA A 4 7.76 3.78 2.28
N ASP A 5 8.24 4.41 3.34
CA ASP A 5 9.58 4.19 3.88
C ASP A 5 9.49 4.24 5.39
N ASP A 6 9.64 3.10 6.05
CA ASP A 6 9.67 2.97 7.51
C ASP A 6 11.08 2.84 8.09
N GLY A 7 12.13 2.97 7.27
CA GLY A 7 13.53 2.82 7.68
C GLY A 7 13.94 1.38 8.08
N GLY A 8 13.08 0.38 7.87
CA GLY A 8 13.36 -1.02 8.16
C GLY A 8 14.24 -1.73 7.13
N VAL A 9 14.37 -3.06 7.25
CA VAL A 9 15.14 -3.88 6.29
C VAL A 9 14.51 -3.88 4.90
N VAL A 10 13.18 -3.87 4.84
CA VAL A 10 12.40 -3.67 3.61
C VAL A 10 11.50 -2.45 3.85
N PRO A 11 12.02 -1.22 3.62
CA PRO A 11 11.35 0.01 4.06
C PRO A 11 9.93 0.20 3.50
N GLU A 12 9.71 -0.40 2.34
CA GLU A 12 8.52 -0.28 1.52
C GLU A 12 7.36 -1.11 2.07
N GLU A 13 7.60 -1.93 3.10
CA GLU A 13 6.55 -2.68 3.79
C GLU A 13 5.75 -1.83 4.77
N GLY A 14 6.26 -0.69 5.26
CA GLY A 14 5.49 0.18 6.16
C GLY A 14 5.06 -0.49 7.47
N CYS A 15 5.90 -1.35 8.03
CA CYS A 15 5.64 -2.09 9.26
C CYS A 15 5.93 -1.25 10.53
N SER A 16 6.69 -0.18 10.39
CA SER A 16 6.95 0.83 11.43
C SER A 16 6.44 2.22 11.00
N PRO A 17 6.42 3.22 11.91
CA PRO A 17 6.08 4.58 11.55
C PRO A 17 6.92 5.09 10.38
N LEU A 18 6.27 5.70 9.38
CA LEU A 18 6.94 6.12 8.16
C LEU A 18 7.88 7.30 8.42
N ILE A 19 9.16 7.15 8.06
CA ILE A 19 10.17 8.19 8.22
C ILE A 19 10.10 9.24 7.11
N ASN A 20 9.37 8.97 6.03
CA ASN A 20 9.17 9.87 4.90
C ASN A 20 7.83 10.63 4.93
N SER A 21 7.26 10.84 6.11
CA SER A 21 5.95 11.50 6.31
C SER A 21 5.82 12.86 5.62
N ALA A 22 6.89 13.66 5.59
CA ALA A 22 6.90 14.94 4.88
C ALA A 22 6.60 14.82 3.37
N ASN A 23 7.01 13.70 2.75
CA ASN A 23 6.71 13.41 1.35
C ASN A 23 5.35 12.73 1.18
N MET A 24 4.87 12.04 2.22
CA MET A 24 3.63 11.26 2.20
C MET A 24 2.37 12.13 2.37
N ALA A 25 2.44 13.20 3.17
CA ALA A 25 1.29 14.04 3.50
C ALA A 25 0.52 14.51 2.24
N GLY A 26 -0.79 14.23 2.20
CA GLY A 26 -1.66 14.58 1.06
C GLY A 26 -1.45 13.73 -0.19
N LYS A 27 -0.75 12.58 -0.10
CA LYS A 27 -0.49 11.66 -1.22
C LYS A 27 -1.09 10.28 -0.97
N ILE A 28 -1.16 9.49 -2.04
CA ILE A 28 -1.51 8.07 -1.97
C ILE A 28 -0.23 7.28 -1.68
N ALA A 29 -0.24 6.51 -0.61
CA ALA A 29 0.85 5.62 -0.21
C ALA A 29 0.84 4.35 -1.07
N VAL A 30 2.01 3.95 -1.56
CA VAL A 30 2.24 2.65 -2.20
C VAL A 30 3.08 1.81 -1.25
N ILE A 31 2.53 0.69 -0.79
CA ILE A 31 3.12 -0.17 0.24
C ILE A 31 3.24 -1.59 -0.31
N ARG A 32 4.34 -2.28 -0.06
CA ARG A 32 4.44 -3.70 -0.36
C ARG A 32 3.79 -4.54 0.73
N ARG A 33 3.02 -5.54 0.30
CA ARG A 33 2.64 -6.67 1.15
C ARG A 33 3.89 -7.37 1.65
N GLY A 34 3.90 -7.82 2.90
CA GLY A 34 5.09 -8.42 3.48
C GLY A 34 4.86 -8.93 4.89
N SER A 35 5.79 -8.62 5.77
CA SER A 35 5.95 -9.25 7.09
C SER A 35 4.94 -8.82 8.17
N CYS A 36 4.20 -7.74 7.95
CA CYS A 36 3.24 -7.19 8.91
C CYS A 36 1.80 -7.12 8.35
N ASN A 37 0.85 -6.98 9.27
CA ASN A 37 -0.59 -6.92 8.98
C ASN A 37 -0.96 -5.70 8.11
N PHE A 38 -1.97 -5.86 7.26
CA PHE A 38 -2.51 -4.76 6.45
C PHE A 38 -2.97 -3.58 7.31
N THR A 39 -3.58 -3.85 8.47
CA THR A 39 -4.03 -2.79 9.37
C THR A 39 -2.88 -1.92 9.87
N ALA A 40 -1.73 -2.51 10.24
CA ALA A 40 -0.55 -1.75 10.66
C ALA A 40 -0.01 -0.87 9.52
N LYS A 41 0.04 -1.42 8.30
CA LYS A 41 0.48 -0.69 7.09
C LYS A 41 -0.40 0.54 6.82
N ILE A 42 -1.72 0.34 6.86
CA ILE A 42 -2.71 1.39 6.59
C ILE A 42 -2.67 2.45 7.69
N GLN A 43 -2.58 2.04 8.97
CA GLN A 43 -2.46 2.97 10.09
C GLN A 43 -1.19 3.82 9.98
N ASN A 44 -0.03 3.22 9.74
CA ASN A 44 1.23 3.95 9.61
C ASN A 44 1.20 4.97 8.45
N ALA A 45 0.53 4.63 7.34
CA ALA A 45 0.33 5.55 6.22
C ALA A 45 -0.63 6.69 6.57
N GLN A 46 -1.75 6.39 7.24
CA GLN A 46 -2.70 7.37 7.73
C GLN A 46 -2.04 8.35 8.70
N ASP A 47 -1.27 7.85 9.65
CA ASP A 47 -0.54 8.67 10.64
C ASP A 47 0.53 9.56 9.97
N ALA A 48 1.09 9.10 8.84
CA ALA A 48 1.99 9.89 8.00
C ALA A 48 1.26 10.91 7.08
N GLY A 49 -0.07 11.00 7.17
CA GLY A 49 -0.89 11.95 6.42
C GLY A 49 -1.23 11.50 4.99
N ALA A 50 -1.12 10.20 4.67
CA ALA A 50 -1.61 9.68 3.41
C ALA A 50 -3.13 9.88 3.28
N ILE A 51 -3.62 10.06 2.05
CA ILE A 51 -5.05 10.22 1.75
C ILE A 51 -5.69 8.94 1.19
N ALA A 52 -4.87 7.95 0.86
CA ALA A 52 -5.28 6.59 0.49
C ALA A 52 -4.06 5.65 0.48
N VAL A 53 -4.32 4.35 0.44
CA VAL A 53 -3.28 3.31 0.40
C VAL A 53 -3.50 2.37 -0.78
N ILE A 54 -2.41 2.03 -1.46
CA ILE A 54 -2.33 0.94 -2.43
C ILE A 54 -1.34 -0.08 -1.89
N VAL A 55 -1.82 -1.29 -1.59
CA VAL A 55 -0.97 -2.41 -1.19
C VAL A 55 -0.66 -3.25 -2.42
N ALA A 56 0.62 -3.29 -2.80
CA ALA A 56 1.15 -4.10 -3.89
C ALA A 56 1.55 -5.48 -3.36
N ASN A 57 1.07 -6.55 -4.01
CA ASN A 57 1.45 -7.91 -3.67
C ASN A 57 2.97 -8.14 -3.82
N HIS A 58 3.55 -9.01 -2.98
CA HIS A 58 4.96 -9.42 -3.13
C HIS A 58 5.15 -10.76 -3.85
N ASN A 59 4.10 -11.60 -3.92
CA ASN A 59 4.23 -12.92 -4.53
C ASN A 59 4.43 -12.74 -6.04
N ASN A 60 5.61 -13.07 -6.53
CA ASN A 60 5.96 -12.94 -7.94
C ASN A 60 5.46 -14.18 -8.73
N PRO A 61 4.63 -14.00 -9.77
CA PRO A 61 4.07 -15.12 -10.55
C PRO A 61 5.12 -16.00 -11.24
N ASP A 62 6.31 -15.46 -11.56
CA ASP A 62 7.37 -16.19 -12.26
C ASP A 62 8.20 -17.08 -11.32
N SER A 63 8.23 -16.76 -10.02
CA SER A 63 9.13 -17.41 -9.06
C SER A 63 8.43 -18.04 -7.86
N ASP A 64 7.13 -17.78 -7.67
CA ASP A 64 6.36 -18.31 -6.56
C ASP A 64 5.31 -19.33 -7.04
N PRO A 65 5.51 -20.65 -6.77
CA PRO A 65 4.56 -21.68 -7.18
C PRO A 65 3.20 -21.57 -6.47
N ASN A 66 3.10 -20.78 -5.39
CA ASN A 66 1.87 -20.52 -4.64
C ASN A 66 1.33 -19.12 -4.91
N TYR A 67 1.65 -18.53 -6.07
CA TYR A 67 1.16 -17.21 -6.46
C TYR A 67 -0.36 -17.12 -6.37
N VAL A 68 -0.84 -16.15 -5.59
CA VAL A 68 -2.22 -15.72 -5.56
C VAL A 68 -2.25 -14.24 -5.95
N PRO A 69 -2.94 -13.86 -7.04
CA PRO A 69 -2.87 -12.49 -7.56
C PRO A 69 -3.48 -11.46 -6.62
N TYR A 70 -4.56 -11.85 -5.92
CA TYR A 70 -5.33 -10.97 -5.04
C TYR A 70 -5.58 -11.64 -3.70
N VAL A 71 -5.47 -10.86 -2.63
CA VAL A 71 -5.90 -11.27 -1.29
C VAL A 71 -6.84 -10.22 -0.73
N ASN A 72 -7.78 -10.66 0.10
CA ASN A 72 -8.62 -9.73 0.84
C ASN A 72 -7.78 -9.09 1.94
N MET A 73 -7.82 -7.76 2.00
CA MET A 73 -7.40 -7.03 3.18
C MET A 73 -8.57 -7.08 4.16
N TYR A 74 -8.28 -7.47 5.40
CA TYR A 74 -9.27 -7.53 6.46
C TYR A 74 -8.57 -7.28 7.80
N GLY A 75 -9.26 -6.56 8.67
CA GLY A 75 -8.86 -6.36 10.05
C GLY A 75 -9.65 -5.22 10.66
N VAL A 76 -9.77 -5.25 11.98
CA VAL A 76 -10.50 -4.25 12.76
C VAL A 76 -9.50 -3.32 13.43
N THR A 77 -9.78 -2.02 13.41
CA THR A 77 -9.03 -1.01 14.16
C THR A 77 -9.96 -0.15 14.99
N ASP A 78 -9.46 0.37 16.11
CA ASP A 78 -10.15 1.35 16.93
C ASP A 78 -9.16 2.51 17.20
N PRO A 79 -9.36 3.69 16.60
CA PRO A 79 -10.48 4.06 15.70
C PRO A 79 -10.44 3.37 14.33
N GLU A 80 -11.58 3.35 13.63
CA GLU A 80 -11.68 2.88 12.24
C GLU A 80 -10.81 3.74 11.28
N PHE A 81 -10.38 3.14 10.17
CA PHE A 81 -9.65 3.87 9.13
C PHE A 81 -10.53 4.91 8.45
N THR A 82 -9.95 6.08 8.17
CA THR A 82 -10.63 7.19 7.50
C THR A 82 -10.21 7.37 6.04
N ILE A 83 -9.23 6.57 5.58
CA ILE A 83 -8.70 6.61 4.22
C ILE A 83 -9.02 5.32 3.47
N PRO A 84 -9.33 5.38 2.16
CA PRO A 84 -9.55 4.19 1.37
C PRO A 84 -8.26 3.40 1.17
N SER A 85 -8.38 2.08 1.12
CA SER A 85 -7.28 1.16 0.86
C SER A 85 -7.66 0.18 -0.25
N ILE A 86 -6.72 -0.12 -1.17
CA ILE A 86 -6.92 -1.14 -2.22
C ILE A 86 -5.72 -2.08 -2.31
N PHE A 87 -5.96 -3.28 -2.81
CA PHE A 87 -4.94 -4.28 -3.08
C PHE A 87 -4.76 -4.44 -4.60
N ILE A 88 -3.51 -4.53 -5.06
CA ILE A 88 -3.17 -4.80 -6.46
C ILE A 88 -2.20 -5.99 -6.57
N ASN A 89 -2.21 -6.64 -7.73
CA ASN A 89 -1.32 -7.76 -8.00
C ASN A 89 0.17 -7.31 -8.07
N PHE A 90 1.07 -8.29 -8.21
CA PHE A 90 2.51 -8.04 -8.25
C PHE A 90 2.93 -7.20 -9.46
N ASP A 91 2.48 -7.54 -10.67
CA ASP A 91 2.91 -6.90 -11.91
C ASP A 91 2.51 -5.41 -11.98
N ASP A 92 1.26 -5.11 -11.59
CA ASP A 92 0.77 -3.73 -11.51
C ASP A 92 1.52 -2.94 -10.43
N GLY A 93 1.78 -3.60 -9.29
CA GLY A 93 2.58 -3.05 -8.20
C GLY A 93 3.99 -2.66 -8.64
N GLU A 94 4.69 -3.58 -9.30
CA GLU A 94 6.03 -3.33 -9.84
C GLU A 94 6.02 -2.24 -10.90
N THR A 95 5.01 -2.19 -11.76
CA THR A 95 4.86 -1.13 -12.77
C THR A 95 4.80 0.25 -12.10
N ILE A 96 3.93 0.42 -11.10
CA ILE A 96 3.78 1.69 -10.36
C ILE A 96 5.06 2.04 -9.61
N ILE A 97 5.62 1.10 -8.86
CA ILE A 97 6.80 1.30 -8.02
C ILE A 97 8.00 1.69 -8.87
N ASN A 98 8.23 1.02 -10.00
CA ASN A 98 9.35 1.30 -10.88
C ASN A 98 9.21 2.67 -11.55
N ALA A 99 8.01 3.08 -11.93
CA ALA A 99 7.77 4.43 -12.44
C ALA A 99 8.04 5.52 -11.36
N ILE A 100 7.65 5.29 -10.10
CA ILE A 100 7.97 6.21 -8.99
C ILE A 100 9.50 6.29 -8.77
N ARG A 101 10.20 5.15 -8.80
CA ARG A 101 11.67 5.10 -8.66
C ARG A 101 12.39 5.82 -9.81
N ARG A 102 11.82 5.81 -11.01
CA ARG A 102 12.28 6.60 -12.17
C ARG A 102 11.94 8.10 -12.07
N ARG A 103 11.35 8.53 -10.95
CA ARG A 103 10.91 9.91 -10.67
C ARG A 103 9.83 10.40 -11.64
N GLU A 104 9.05 9.48 -12.19
CA GLU A 104 7.88 9.83 -12.99
C GLU A 104 6.79 10.38 -12.07
N ARG A 105 6.12 11.46 -12.51
CA ARG A 105 5.00 12.02 -11.76
C ARG A 105 3.74 11.22 -12.09
N ILE A 106 3.33 10.37 -11.14
CA ILE A 106 2.11 9.58 -11.29
C ILE A 106 0.98 10.16 -10.43
N THR A 107 -0.13 10.50 -11.09
CA THR A 107 -1.41 10.87 -10.47
C THR A 107 -2.39 9.72 -10.61
N ALA A 108 -3.08 9.38 -9.53
CA ALA A 108 -4.07 8.33 -9.51
C ALA A 108 -5.33 8.81 -8.81
N THR A 109 -6.46 8.22 -9.20
CA THR A 109 -7.76 8.38 -8.55
C THR A 109 -8.26 7.00 -8.19
N ILE A 110 -8.63 6.81 -6.92
CA ILE A 110 -9.30 5.59 -6.47
C ILE A 110 -10.80 5.86 -6.58
N VAL A 111 -11.51 5.01 -7.31
CA VAL A 111 -12.94 5.15 -7.56
C VAL A 111 -13.66 3.93 -7.01
N ASP A 112 -14.66 4.15 -6.16
CA ASP A 112 -15.57 3.09 -5.70
C ASP A 112 -16.65 2.87 -6.76
N ASN A 113 -16.37 1.96 -7.71
CA ASN A 113 -17.32 1.57 -8.77
C ASN A 113 -18.11 0.29 -8.45
N GLY A 114 -17.85 -0.35 -7.30
CA GLY A 114 -18.55 -1.54 -6.78
C GLY A 114 -18.62 -2.79 -7.68
N PRO A 115 -19.05 -3.94 -7.12
CA PRO A 115 -19.11 -4.25 -5.70
C PRO A 115 -17.74 -4.73 -5.19
N PHE A 116 -17.17 -4.02 -4.22
CA PHE A 116 -15.92 -4.40 -3.55
C PHE A 116 -16.19 -4.73 -2.08
N PHE A 117 -15.40 -5.64 -1.51
CA PHE A 117 -15.36 -5.81 -0.06
C PHE A 117 -14.72 -4.56 0.54
N LYS A 118 -15.50 -3.82 1.34
CA LYS A 118 -14.99 -2.69 2.11
C LYS A 118 -14.30 -3.23 3.35
N ASP A 119 -13.14 -2.67 3.67
CA ASP A 119 -12.54 -2.88 5.00
C ASP A 119 -13.57 -2.41 6.03
N SER A 120 -13.92 -3.30 6.96
CA SER A 120 -14.88 -3.07 8.04
C SER A 120 -14.17 -2.73 9.34
#